data_AF-A0A8H9K0K0-F1
#
_entry.id   AF-A0A8H9K0K0-F1
#
_cell.length_a   1.000
_cell.length_b   1.000
_cell.length_c   1.000
_cell.angle_alpha   90.00
_cell.angle_beta   90.00
_cell.angle_gamma   90.00
#
_symmetry.space_group_name_H-M   'P 1'
#
loop_
_entity.id
_entity.type
_entity.pdbx_description
1 polymer ?
#
loop_
_entity_poly.entity_id
_entity_poly.type
_entity_poly.pdbx_seq_one_letter_code
_entity_poly.pdbx_strand_id
1 'polypeptide(L)'
;MSLSLILGAAKLAMEVGPAAIRGISSMFGGSVTADKVAEMVEQVDSVIGMSKDNKAMSLAQKLQTLPPESLVELERIKVEMEKEVTRRQQLSLEDKQQEHEQTQLTIRNGDNAKDEYVRETRPKIARQSFWMMCMYVFLFEALHAKGFGDGADIYVALTIGAFAYAYFGLRTVDGFAPYSKSSGDKVSGVLKSMIKGRQ
;
A
#
# COMPACT_ATOMS: atom_id res chain seq x y z
N MET A 1 9.10 26.28 17.50
CA MET A 1 8.45 24.98 17.19
C MET A 1 8.62 24.01 18.35
N SER A 2 7.61 23.19 18.64
CA SER A 2 7.75 22.05 19.57
C SER A 2 8.56 20.93 18.93
N LEU A 3 9.21 20.11 19.76
CA LEU A 3 10.03 18.97 19.33
C LEU A 3 9.24 17.97 18.45
N SER A 4 7.93 17.85 18.69
CA SER A 4 7.00 17.04 17.89
C SER A 4 6.81 17.55 16.47
N LEU A 5 6.77 18.88 16.28
CA LEU A 5 6.61 19.50 14.96
C LEU A 5 7.87 19.35 14.11
N ILE A 6 9.04 19.47 14.74
CA ILE A 6 10.35 19.29 14.09
C ILE A 6 10.54 17.82 13.67
N LEU A 7 10.15 16.87 14.53
CA LEU A 7 10.18 15.45 14.19
C LEU A 7 9.22 15.12 13.03
N GLY A 8 8.04 15.72 13.00
CA GLY A 8 7.11 15.59 11.88
C GLY A 8 7.68 16.13 10.58
N ALA A 9 8.29 17.32 10.60
CA ALA A 9 8.96 17.91 9.45
C ALA A 9 10.14 17.05 8.97
N ALA A 10 10.93 16.48 9.88
CA ALA A 10 12.03 15.57 9.56
C ALA A 10 11.54 14.29 8.87
N LYS A 11 10.45 13.69 9.36
CA LYS A 11 9.85 12.50 8.73
C LYS A 11 9.36 12.80 7.31
N LEU A 12 8.66 13.92 7.13
CA LEU A 12 8.19 14.36 5.81
C LEU A 12 9.34 14.66 4.86
N ALA A 13 10.38 15.35 5.34
CA ALA A 13 11.57 15.66 4.53
C ALA A 13 12.30 14.38 4.07
N MET A 14 12.39 13.36 4.93
CA MET A 14 12.94 12.05 4.58
C MET A 14 12.06 11.28 3.58
N GLU A 15 10.73 11.41 3.66
CA GLU A 15 9.80 10.75 2.73
C GLU A 15 9.78 11.41 1.34
N VAL A 16 9.86 12.75 1.31
CA VAL A 16 9.84 13.55 0.08
C VAL A 16 11.18 13.50 -0.65
N GLY A 17 12.28 13.52 0.10
CA GLY A 17 13.66 13.46 -0.40
C GLY A 17 14.26 14.83 -0.80
N PRO A 18 15.60 14.92 -0.90
CA PRO A 18 16.32 16.20 -1.03
C PRO A 18 16.05 16.91 -2.36
N ALA A 19 15.88 16.17 -3.46
CA ALA A 19 15.59 16.75 -4.77
C ALA A 19 14.22 17.46 -4.82
N ALA A 20 13.21 16.89 -4.17
CA ALA A 20 11.89 17.50 -4.11
C ALA A 20 11.86 18.71 -3.16
N ILE A 21 12.64 18.71 -2.07
CA ILE A 21 12.80 19.90 -1.21
C ILE A 21 13.43 21.06 -1.99
N ARG A 22 14.47 20.81 -2.79
CA ARG A 22 15.08 21.80 -3.69
C ARG A 22 14.10 22.26 -4.79
N GLY A 23 13.30 21.34 -5.33
CA GLY A 23 12.23 21.65 -6.29
C GLY A 23 11.19 22.61 -5.69
N ILE A 24 10.66 22.29 -4.50
CA ILE A 24 9.72 23.15 -3.76
C ILE A 24 10.37 24.51 -3.47
N SER A 25 11.62 24.54 -3.02
CA SER A 25 12.40 25.77 -2.79
C SER A 25 12.47 26.67 -4.03
N SER A 26 12.74 26.08 -5.19
CA SER A 26 12.83 26.82 -6.46
C SER A 26 11.50 27.47 -6.86
N MET A 27 10.36 26.87 -6.49
CA MET A 27 9.03 27.45 -6.75
C MET A 27 8.75 28.71 -5.91
N PHE A 28 9.47 28.91 -4.80
CA PHE A 28 9.36 30.10 -3.94
C PHE A 28 10.47 31.13 -4.18
N GLY A 29 11.22 31.03 -5.28
CA GLY A 29 12.32 31.94 -5.60
C GLY A 29 13.66 31.56 -4.97
N GLY A 30 13.77 30.35 -4.41
CA GLY A 30 14.97 29.83 -3.75
C GLY A 30 15.08 30.24 -2.29
N SER A 31 15.40 29.28 -1.42
CA SER A 31 15.71 29.50 0.00
C SER A 31 16.99 28.78 0.39
N VAL A 32 17.92 29.55 0.98
CA VAL A 32 19.16 29.03 1.59
C VAL A 32 18.84 28.05 2.72
N THR A 33 17.71 28.22 3.40
CA THR A 33 17.25 27.29 4.44
C THR A 33 16.82 25.96 3.83
N ALA A 34 16.09 25.98 2.71
CA ALA A 34 15.65 24.76 2.04
C ALA A 34 16.82 23.94 1.48
N ASP A 35 17.85 24.61 0.94
CA ASP A 35 19.06 23.93 0.46
C ASP A 35 19.82 23.28 1.61
N LYS A 36 19.94 23.97 2.75
CA LYS A 36 20.52 23.40 3.98
C LYS A 36 19.72 22.20 4.50
N VAL A 37 18.39 22.26 4.47
CA VAL A 37 17.53 21.12 4.87
C VAL A 37 17.70 19.95 3.91
N ALA A 38 17.78 20.20 2.60
CA ALA A 38 18.03 19.16 1.60
C ALA A 38 19.42 18.52 1.78
N GLU A 39 20.46 19.30 2.04
CA GLU A 39 21.80 18.80 2.38
C GLU A 39 21.79 17.96 3.67
N MET A 40 21.05 18.38 4.70
CA MET A 40 20.91 17.60 5.94
C MET A 40 20.20 16.27 5.70
N VAL A 41 19.18 16.24 4.84
CA VAL A 41 18.48 15.00 4.43
C VAL A 41 19.45 14.09 3.67
N GLU A 42 20.23 14.62 2.74
CA GLU A 42 21.20 13.85 1.94
C GLU A 42 22.32 13.25 2.82
N GLN A 43 22.82 14.01 3.79
CA GLN A 43 23.80 13.52 4.77
C GLN A 43 23.24 12.43 5.69
N VAL A 44 21.96 12.51 6.06
CA VAL A 44 21.32 11.50 6.92
C VAL A 44 20.94 10.26 6.12
N ASP A 45 20.53 10.43 4.86
CA ASP A 45 20.11 9.33 4.02
C ASP A 45 21.28 8.48 3.50
N SER A 46 22.43 9.11 3.27
CA SER A 46 23.70 8.44 2.90
C SER A 46 24.28 7.55 4.00
N VAL A 47 23.79 7.62 5.24
CA VAL A 47 24.20 6.70 6.31
C VAL A 47 23.52 5.34 6.12
N ILE A 48 24.29 4.40 5.57
CA ILE A 48 23.88 3.01 5.33
C ILE A 48 23.71 2.27 6.66
N GLY A 49 22.65 1.48 6.81
CA GLY A 49 22.39 0.64 7.99
C GLY A 49 21.53 1.28 9.08
N MET A 50 21.12 2.54 8.92
CA MET A 50 20.22 3.22 9.85
C MET A 50 18.75 2.96 9.49
N SER A 51 17.91 2.63 10.48
CA SER A 51 16.46 2.47 10.30
C SER A 51 15.80 3.82 9.94
N LYS A 52 14.65 3.78 9.23
CA LYS A 52 13.94 5.00 8.80
C LYS A 52 13.60 5.93 9.97
N ASP A 53 13.23 5.36 11.12
CA ASP A 53 12.91 6.15 12.32
C ASP A 53 14.16 6.79 12.96
N ASN A 54 15.30 6.07 12.97
CA ASN A 54 16.56 6.60 13.48
C ASN A 54 17.10 7.72 12.57
N LYS A 55 16.94 7.58 11.24
CA LYS A 55 17.25 8.64 10.27
C LYS A 55 16.42 9.90 10.54
N ALA A 56 15.10 9.77 10.68
CA ALA A 56 14.23 10.91 10.98
C ALA A 56 14.57 11.59 12.32
N MET A 57 14.95 10.82 13.34
CA MET A 57 15.35 11.36 14.63
C MET A 57 16.68 12.12 14.56
N SER A 58 17.67 11.59 13.82
CA SER A 58 18.94 12.28 13.60
C SER A 58 18.79 13.57 12.80
N LEU A 59 17.88 13.59 11.81
CA LEU A 59 17.53 14.79 11.07
C LEU A 59 16.82 15.81 11.97
N ALA A 60 15.89 15.37 12.84
CA ALA A 60 15.21 16.25 13.79
C ALA A 60 16.18 16.96 14.75
N GLN A 61 17.24 16.26 15.21
CA GLN A 61 18.30 16.87 16.02
C GLN A 61 19.09 17.92 15.24
N LYS A 62 19.42 17.64 13.97
CA LYS A 62 20.08 18.64 13.09
C LYS A 62 19.19 19.87 12.85
N LEU A 63 17.89 19.67 12.64
CA LEU A 63 16.94 20.76 12.42
C LEU A 63 16.73 21.65 13.67
N GLN A 64 16.96 21.14 14.88
CA GLN A 64 16.92 21.94 16.11
C GLN A 64 18.06 22.97 16.21
N THR A 65 19.16 22.75 15.49
CA THR A 65 20.32 23.67 15.49
C THR A 65 20.15 24.88 14.57
N LEU A 66 19.06 24.92 13.78
CA LEU A 66 18.78 26.01 12.86
C LEU A 66 18.37 27.30 13.61
N PRO A 67 18.73 28.48 13.07
CA PRO A 67 18.33 29.75 13.65
C PRO A 67 16.79 29.91 13.65
N PRO A 68 16.22 30.67 14.59
CA PRO A 68 14.77 30.80 14.75
C PRO A 68 14.06 31.37 13.52
N GLU A 69 14.74 32.19 12.71
CA GLU A 69 14.21 32.71 11.44
C GLU A 69 14.00 31.60 10.40
N SER A 70 14.93 30.63 10.33
CA SER A 70 14.83 29.46 9.45
C SER A 70 13.70 28.50 9.84
N LEU A 71 13.20 28.56 11.07
CA LEU A 71 12.08 27.72 11.50
C LEU A 71 10.75 28.15 10.85
N VAL A 72 10.58 29.44 10.56
CA VAL A 72 9.37 29.94 9.87
C VAL A 72 9.36 29.52 8.40
N GLU A 73 10.52 29.53 7.73
CA GLU A 73 10.66 28.99 6.38
C GLU A 73 10.46 27.47 6.35
N LEU A 74 10.96 26.76 7.36
CA LEU A 74 10.76 25.32 7.50
C LEU A 74 9.26 24.96 7.65
N GLU A 75 8.49 25.76 8.39
CA GLU A 75 7.03 25.56 8.49
C GLU A 75 6.33 25.73 7.14
N ARG A 76 6.73 26.73 6.34
CA ARG A 76 6.19 26.92 4.98
C ARG A 76 6.53 25.73 4.07
N ILE A 77 7.79 25.29 4.08
CA ILE A 77 8.24 24.14 3.28
C ILE A 77 7.53 22.86 3.75
N LYS A 78 7.30 22.69 5.05
CA LYS A 78 6.57 21.55 5.61
C LYS A 78 5.16 21.43 5.05
N VAL A 79 4.40 22.54 5.02
CA VAL A 79 3.03 22.54 4.48
C VAL A 79 3.01 22.14 3.01
N GLU A 80 3.99 22.59 2.22
CA GLU A 80 4.07 22.20 0.80
C GLU A 80 4.52 20.76 0.61
N MET A 81 5.43 20.26 1.44
CA MET A 81 5.76 18.82 1.47
C MET A 81 4.53 17.96 1.78
N GLU A 82 3.68 18.36 2.72
CA GLU A 82 2.43 17.65 3.04
C GLU A 82 1.46 17.64 1.85
N LYS A 83 1.33 18.76 1.13
CA LYS A 83 0.52 18.83 -0.09
C LYS A 83 1.06 17.92 -1.20
N GLU A 84 2.38 17.91 -1.41
CA GLU A 84 3.02 17.05 -2.40
C GLU A 84 2.85 15.56 -2.07
N VAL A 85 3.01 15.16 -0.81
CA VAL A 85 2.75 13.78 -0.38
C VAL A 85 1.29 13.40 -0.62
N THR A 86 0.36 14.27 -0.24
CA THR A 86 -1.08 14.04 -0.46
C THR A 86 -1.41 13.92 -1.94
N ARG A 87 -0.82 14.77 -2.78
CA ARG A 87 -0.98 14.74 -4.24
C ARG A 87 -0.45 13.44 -4.84
N ARG A 88 0.73 12.97 -4.43
CA ARG A 88 1.28 11.68 -4.88
C ARG A 88 0.37 10.51 -4.49
N GLN A 89 -0.17 10.54 -3.28
CA GLN A 89 -1.14 9.54 -2.83
C GLN A 89 -2.42 9.57 -3.67
N GLN A 90 -2.95 10.76 -3.95
CA GLN A 90 -4.12 10.93 -4.80
C GLN A 90 -3.88 10.38 -6.21
N LEU A 91 -2.76 10.75 -6.85
CA LEU A 91 -2.40 10.24 -8.18
C LEU A 91 -2.28 8.72 -8.19
N SER A 92 -1.62 8.13 -7.19
CA SER A 92 -1.50 6.67 -7.10
C SER A 92 -2.86 5.97 -6.89
N LEU A 93 -3.78 6.59 -6.16
CA LEU A 93 -5.14 6.06 -5.98
C LEU A 93 -5.96 6.23 -7.25
N GLU A 94 -5.81 7.34 -7.95
CA GLU A 94 -6.47 7.62 -9.22
C GLU A 94 -6.01 6.64 -10.31
N ASP A 95 -4.70 6.41 -10.45
CA ASP A 95 -4.15 5.43 -11.38
C ASP A 95 -4.74 4.04 -11.13
N LYS A 96 -4.79 3.59 -9.86
CA LYS A 96 -5.42 2.31 -9.49
C LYS A 96 -6.90 2.26 -9.83
N GLN A 97 -7.63 3.36 -9.61
CA GLN A 97 -9.04 3.44 -9.96
C GLN A 97 -9.24 3.39 -11.48
N GLN A 98 -8.41 4.09 -12.26
CA GLN A 98 -8.45 4.06 -13.73
C GLN A 98 -8.11 2.68 -14.28
N GLU A 99 -7.10 1.98 -13.75
CA GLU A 99 -6.79 0.60 -14.10
C GLU A 99 -8.00 -0.33 -13.89
N HIS A 100 -8.70 -0.17 -12.76
CA HIS A 100 -9.91 -0.93 -12.45
C HIS A 100 -11.08 -0.57 -13.35
N GLU A 101 -11.25 0.70 -13.68
CA GLU A 101 -12.27 1.18 -14.59
C GLU A 101 -12.05 0.62 -16.00
N GLN A 102 -10.83 0.73 -16.54
CA GLN A 102 -10.48 0.18 -17.85
C GLN A 102 -10.72 -1.32 -17.91
N THR A 103 -10.31 -2.06 -16.87
CA THR A 103 -10.56 -3.51 -16.79
C THR A 103 -12.06 -3.82 -16.84
N GLN A 104 -12.88 -3.07 -16.09
CA GLN A 104 -14.34 -3.25 -16.11
C GLN A 104 -14.96 -2.84 -17.44
N LEU A 105 -14.47 -1.77 -18.09
CA LEU A 105 -14.92 -1.37 -19.42
C LEU A 105 -14.60 -2.46 -20.45
N THR A 106 -13.42 -3.07 -20.41
CA THR A 106 -13.09 -4.21 -21.29
C THR A 106 -14.01 -5.41 -21.05
N ILE A 107 -14.35 -5.71 -19.79
CA ILE A 107 -15.31 -6.77 -19.46
C ILE A 107 -16.70 -6.42 -20.02
N ARG A 108 -17.23 -5.23 -19.73
CA ARG A 108 -18.54 -4.77 -20.21
C ARG A 108 -18.61 -4.73 -21.73
N ASN A 109 -17.54 -4.31 -22.40
CA ASN A 109 -17.47 -4.30 -23.86
C ASN A 109 -17.47 -5.73 -24.44
N GLY A 110 -16.84 -6.69 -23.76
CA GLY A 110 -16.94 -8.11 -24.11
C GLY A 110 -18.33 -8.68 -23.89
N ASP A 111 -19.00 -8.30 -22.80
CA ASP A 111 -20.36 -8.77 -22.48
C ASP A 111 -21.43 -8.14 -23.40
N ASN A 112 -21.20 -6.92 -23.88
CA ASN A 112 -22.05 -6.21 -24.85
C ASN A 112 -21.72 -6.56 -26.31
N ALA A 113 -20.81 -7.50 -26.56
CA ALA A 113 -20.49 -7.93 -27.92
C ALA A 113 -21.74 -8.48 -28.63
N LYS A 114 -21.92 -8.12 -29.91
CA LYS A 114 -23.02 -8.64 -30.75
C LYS A 114 -22.87 -10.13 -31.06
N ASP A 115 -21.63 -10.63 -31.00
CA ASP A 115 -21.30 -12.03 -31.19
C ASP A 115 -21.61 -12.82 -29.91
N GLU A 116 -22.54 -13.77 -30.02
CA GLU A 116 -22.98 -14.63 -28.93
C GLU A 116 -21.85 -15.50 -28.37
N TYR A 117 -20.91 -15.94 -29.22
CA TYR A 117 -19.78 -16.75 -28.78
C TYR A 117 -18.89 -15.96 -27.81
N VAL A 118 -18.58 -14.70 -28.14
CA VAL A 118 -17.74 -13.83 -27.30
C VAL A 118 -18.43 -13.52 -25.97
N ARG A 119 -19.73 -13.23 -26.00
CA ARG A 119 -20.55 -12.93 -24.81
C ARG A 119 -20.64 -14.11 -23.85
N GLU A 120 -20.78 -15.33 -24.35
CA GLU A 120 -20.95 -16.51 -23.50
C GLU A 120 -19.64 -17.13 -23.02
N THR A 121 -18.51 -16.87 -23.69
CA THR A 121 -17.23 -17.51 -23.39
C THR A 121 -16.78 -17.26 -21.95
N ARG A 122 -16.87 -16.02 -21.45
CA ARG A 122 -16.46 -15.67 -20.08
C ARG A 122 -17.35 -16.35 -19.02
N PRO A 123 -18.69 -16.28 -19.10
CA PRO A 123 -19.57 -17.05 -18.22
C PRO A 123 -19.33 -18.57 -18.27
N LYS A 124 -19.05 -19.13 -19.45
CA LYS A 124 -18.79 -20.58 -19.62
C LYS A 124 -17.51 -21.01 -18.91
N ILE A 125 -16.42 -20.25 -19.06
CA ILE A 125 -15.15 -20.51 -18.36
C ILE A 125 -15.35 -20.44 -16.85
N ALA A 126 -16.05 -19.41 -16.35
CA ALA A 126 -16.34 -19.27 -14.92
C ALA A 126 -17.16 -20.46 -14.38
N ARG A 127 -18.19 -20.87 -15.11
CA ARG A 127 -19.04 -22.02 -14.74
C ARG A 127 -18.25 -23.33 -14.72
N GLN A 128 -17.42 -23.58 -15.74
CA GLN A 128 -16.59 -24.78 -15.82
C GLN A 128 -15.56 -24.82 -14.70
N SER A 129 -14.88 -23.71 -14.44
CA SER A 129 -13.94 -23.55 -13.32
C SER A 129 -14.61 -23.85 -11.97
N PHE A 130 -15.83 -23.34 -11.74
CA PHE A 130 -16.59 -23.63 -10.52
C PHE A 130 -16.93 -25.12 -10.36
N TRP A 131 -17.45 -25.76 -11.41
CA TRP A 131 -17.77 -27.19 -11.38
C TRP A 131 -16.54 -28.06 -11.18
N MET A 132 -15.41 -27.71 -11.82
CA MET A 132 -14.14 -28.41 -11.63
C MET A 132 -13.60 -28.29 -10.21
N MET A 133 -13.72 -27.11 -9.59
CA MET A 133 -13.36 -26.91 -8.18
C MET A 133 -14.23 -27.77 -7.26
N CYS A 134 -15.56 -27.74 -7.44
CA CYS A 134 -16.46 -28.57 -6.64
C CYS A 134 -16.16 -30.06 -6.82
N MET A 135 -15.98 -30.52 -8.06
CA MET A 135 -15.61 -31.90 -8.36
C MET A 135 -14.29 -32.31 -7.70
N TYR A 136 -13.27 -31.46 -7.76
CA TYR A 136 -11.99 -31.71 -7.09
C TYR A 136 -12.18 -31.90 -5.58
N VAL A 137 -12.87 -30.97 -4.91
CA VAL A 137 -13.10 -31.05 -3.46
C VAL A 137 -13.89 -32.31 -3.10
N PHE A 138 -15.02 -32.57 -3.76
CA PHE A 138 -15.84 -33.75 -3.47
C PHE A 138 -15.11 -35.07 -3.75
N LEU A 139 -14.35 -35.16 -4.83
CA LEU A 139 -13.63 -36.38 -5.20
C LEU A 139 -12.51 -36.68 -4.19
N PHE A 140 -11.67 -35.70 -3.88
CA PHE A 140 -10.52 -35.90 -3.00
C PHE A 140 -10.94 -36.08 -1.53
N GLU A 141 -12.00 -35.42 -1.07
CA GLU A 141 -12.59 -35.71 0.25
C GLU A 141 -13.24 -37.09 0.31
N ALA A 142 -13.93 -37.52 -0.76
CA ALA A 142 -14.51 -38.87 -0.81
C ALA A 142 -13.45 -39.97 -0.85
N LEU A 143 -12.31 -39.73 -1.50
CA LEU A 143 -11.16 -40.65 -1.51
C LEU A 143 -10.51 -40.73 -0.12
N HIS A 144 -10.31 -39.58 0.54
CA HIS A 144 -9.80 -39.51 1.90
C HIS A 144 -10.72 -40.24 2.90
N ALA A 145 -12.03 -40.05 2.80
CA ALA A 145 -13.01 -40.78 3.61
C ALA A 145 -12.98 -42.30 3.40
N LYS A 146 -12.48 -42.78 2.26
CA LYS A 146 -12.27 -44.20 1.94
C LYS A 146 -10.85 -44.70 2.29
N GLY A 147 -10.02 -43.85 2.91
CA GLY A 147 -8.66 -44.18 3.34
C GLY A 147 -7.59 -44.03 2.24
N PHE A 148 -7.89 -43.33 1.14
CA PHE A 148 -6.96 -43.07 0.05
C PHE A 148 -6.62 -41.57 -0.05
N GLY A 149 -5.35 -41.21 0.21
CA GLY A 149 -4.84 -39.84 0.08
C GLY A 149 -5.17 -38.92 1.25
N ASP A 150 -4.67 -37.68 1.20
CA ASP A 150 -4.70 -36.70 2.32
C ASP A 150 -5.91 -35.72 2.26
N GLY A 151 -6.84 -35.89 1.31
CA GLY A 151 -7.97 -35.00 1.11
C GLY A 151 -7.75 -33.90 0.07
N ALA A 152 -8.63 -32.91 0.03
CA ALA A 152 -8.55 -31.82 -0.95
C ALA A 152 -7.63 -30.69 -0.46
N ASP A 153 -6.66 -30.27 -1.27
CA ASP A 153 -5.80 -29.13 -0.96
C ASP A 153 -6.54 -27.82 -1.28
N ILE A 154 -6.63 -26.94 -0.29
CA ILE A 154 -7.30 -25.65 -0.40
C ILE A 154 -6.65 -24.71 -1.43
N TYR A 155 -5.32 -24.71 -1.56
CA TYR A 155 -4.60 -23.90 -2.54
C TYR A 155 -4.87 -24.38 -3.95
N VAL A 156 -4.95 -25.70 -4.15
CA VAL A 156 -5.31 -26.30 -5.45
C VAL A 156 -6.76 -25.96 -5.80
N ALA A 157 -7.69 -26.11 -4.86
CA ALA A 157 -9.10 -25.77 -5.04
C ALA A 157 -9.27 -24.27 -5.41
N LEU A 158 -8.59 -23.37 -4.69
CA LEU A 158 -8.63 -21.93 -4.98
C LEU A 158 -8.01 -21.57 -6.33
N THR A 159 -6.94 -22.28 -6.74
CA THR A 159 -6.32 -22.09 -8.05
C THR A 159 -7.26 -22.51 -9.18
N ILE A 160 -7.95 -23.66 -9.02
CA ILE A 160 -8.94 -24.14 -10.00
C ILE A 160 -10.14 -23.16 -10.08
N GLY A 161 -10.59 -22.64 -8.93
CA GLY A 161 -11.71 -21.70 -8.82
C GLY A 161 -11.38 -20.25 -9.20
N ALA A 162 -10.12 -19.91 -9.49
CA ALA A 162 -9.66 -18.52 -9.66
C ALA A 162 -10.48 -17.75 -10.72
N PHE A 163 -10.82 -18.40 -11.83
CA PHE A 163 -11.62 -17.77 -12.90
C PHE A 163 -13.08 -17.55 -12.50
N ALA A 164 -13.66 -18.47 -11.73
CA ALA A 164 -15.00 -18.30 -11.17
C ALA A 164 -15.04 -17.13 -10.18
N TYR A 165 -14.06 -17.05 -9.28
CA TYR A 165 -13.94 -15.95 -8.31
C TYR A 165 -13.71 -14.60 -8.96
N ALA A 166 -12.85 -14.54 -9.98
CA ALA A 166 -12.61 -13.33 -10.77
C ALA A 166 -13.90 -12.86 -11.47
N TYR A 167 -14.69 -13.78 -12.01
CA TYR A 167 -15.97 -13.46 -12.66
C TYR A 167 -17.01 -12.92 -11.68
N PHE A 168 -17.10 -13.49 -10.46
CA PHE A 168 -17.99 -12.97 -9.41
C PHE A 168 -17.46 -11.71 -8.71
N GLY A 169 -16.30 -11.19 -9.13
CA GLY A 169 -15.76 -9.94 -8.60
C GLY A 169 -15.04 -10.06 -7.26
N LEU A 170 -14.59 -11.26 -6.89
CA LEU A 170 -13.73 -11.47 -5.72
C LEU A 170 -12.32 -10.95 -6.05
N ARG A 171 -11.96 -9.77 -5.55
CA ARG A 171 -10.71 -9.07 -5.91
C ARG A 171 -9.54 -9.37 -4.97
N THR A 172 -9.83 -9.53 -3.69
CA THR A 172 -8.86 -9.90 -2.68
C THR A 172 -9.58 -10.72 -1.61
N VAL A 173 -8.90 -11.74 -1.08
CA VAL A 173 -9.35 -12.48 0.11
C VAL A 173 -9.15 -11.67 1.41
N ASP A 174 -8.67 -10.43 1.29
CA ASP A 174 -8.38 -9.50 2.41
C ASP A 174 -9.63 -9.14 3.23
N GLY A 175 -10.84 -9.29 2.68
CA GLY A 175 -12.09 -9.12 3.42
C GLY A 175 -12.40 -10.26 4.41
N PHE A 176 -11.70 -11.39 4.30
CA PHE A 176 -11.77 -12.55 5.19
C PHE A 176 -10.56 -12.63 6.14
N ALA A 177 -9.68 -11.63 6.16
CA ALA A 177 -8.60 -11.54 7.13
C ALA A 177 -9.19 -11.31 8.54
N PRO A 178 -8.71 -12.03 9.58
CA PRO A 178 -9.23 -11.90 10.96
C PRO A 178 -8.97 -10.53 11.61
N TYR A 179 -8.28 -9.61 10.92
CA TYR A 179 -7.99 -8.27 11.40
C TYR A 179 -8.52 -7.24 10.43
N SER A 180 -9.35 -6.32 10.93
CA SER A 180 -9.83 -5.20 10.11
C SER A 180 -8.64 -4.36 9.66
N LYS A 181 -8.70 -3.83 8.43
CA LYS A 181 -7.67 -2.93 7.90
C LYS A 181 -7.60 -1.58 8.61
N SER A 182 -8.40 -1.34 9.67
CA SER A 182 -8.23 -0.15 10.49
C SER A 182 -6.88 -0.24 11.20
N SER A 183 -6.07 0.81 11.06
CA SER A 183 -4.75 0.92 11.69
C SER A 183 -4.81 0.75 13.22
N GLY A 184 -6.00 0.87 13.84
CA GLY A 184 -6.22 0.62 15.26
C GLY A 184 -6.07 -0.84 15.68
N ASP A 185 -6.53 -1.80 14.85
CA ASP A 185 -6.48 -3.23 15.21
C ASP A 185 -5.05 -3.79 15.14
N LYS A 186 -4.21 -3.26 14.24
CA LYS A 186 -2.79 -3.65 14.16
C LYS A 186 -2.00 -3.16 15.38
N VAL A 187 -2.29 -1.95 15.87
CA VAL A 187 -1.65 -1.40 17.07
C VAL A 187 -2.12 -2.13 18.33
N SER A 188 -3.42 -2.44 18.42
CA SER A 188 -4.00 -3.26 19.49
C SER A 188 -3.41 -4.67 19.53
N GLY A 189 -3.25 -5.32 18.37
CA GLY A 189 -2.65 -6.64 18.24
C GLY A 189 -1.19 -6.69 18.70
N VAL A 190 -0.39 -5.70 18.29
CA VAL A 190 1.03 -5.58 18.70
C VAL A 190 1.14 -5.31 20.20
N LEU A 191 0.34 -4.39 20.76
CA LEU A 191 0.31 -4.12 22.21
C LEU A 191 -0.09 -5.36 23.02
N LYS A 192 -1.11 -6.10 22.56
CA LYS A 192 -1.57 -7.32 23.24
C LYS A 192 -0.52 -8.43 23.19
N SER A 193 0.23 -8.56 22.10
CA SER A 193 1.35 -9.51 22.02
C SER A 193 2.53 -9.13 22.93
N MET A 194 2.81 -7.83 23.12
CA MET A 194 3.85 -7.37 24.04
C MET A 194 3.48 -7.59 25.51
N ILE A 195 2.20 -7.44 25.86
CA ILE A 195 1.71 -7.71 27.23
C ILE A 195 1.74 -9.22 27.51
N LYS A 196 1.35 -10.05 26.53
CA LYS A 196 1.35 -11.51 26.69
C LYS A 196 2.75 -12.12 26.75
N GLY A 197 3.76 -11.48 26.16
CA GLY A 197 5.17 -11.89 26.26
C GLY A 197 5.86 -11.47 27.57
N ARG A 198 5.17 -10.77 28.49
CA ARG A 198 5.70 -10.36 29.81
C ARG A 198 5.07 -11.11 31.00
N GLN A 199 4.30 -12.17 30.75
CA GLN A 199 3.85 -13.11 31.80
C GLN A 199 4.67 -14.39 31.77
#